data_AF-A0A6B0Y8T7-F1
#
_entry.id   AF-A0A6B0Y8T7-F1
#
_cell.length_a   1.000
_cell.length_b   1.000
_cell.length_c   1.000
_cell.angle_alpha   90.00
_cell.angle_beta   90.00
_cell.angle_gamma   90.00
#
_symmetry.space_group_name_H-M   'P 1'
#
loop_
_entity.id
_entity.type
_entity.pdbx_description
1 polymer ?
#
loop_
_entity_poly.entity_id
_entity_poly.type
_entity_poly.pdbx_seq_one_letter_code
_entity_poly.pdbx_strand_id
1 'polypeptide(L)'
;MVRNVALVVVLLAVVTFAVILGIDNQTPMTVRFLNRVSPEWPAFSWLCAAFGGGLVLGVALCAGSLVRSRFNQRLLRRSLHQREAEIGRLRDSQHD
;
A
#
# COMPACT_ATOMS: atom_id res chain seq x y z
N MET A 1 -16.08 9.10 11.89
CA MET A 1 -15.76 10.49 11.48
C MET A 1 -14.30 10.85 11.77
N VAL A 2 -13.79 10.65 12.99
CA VAL A 2 -12.42 11.05 13.39
C VAL A 2 -11.31 10.55 12.46
N ARG A 3 -11.36 9.28 12.02
CA ARG A 3 -10.37 8.71 11.09
C ARG A 3 -10.30 9.45 9.74
N ASN A 4 -11.44 9.78 9.16
CA ASN A 4 -11.49 10.47 7.86
C ASN A 4 -11.01 11.91 8.00
N VAL A 5 -11.36 12.58 9.11
CA VAL A 5 -10.86 13.92 9.42
C VAL A 5 -9.34 13.91 9.63
N ALA A 6 -8.81 12.93 10.38
CA ALA A 6 -7.37 12.79 10.58
C ALA A 6 -6.63 12.56 9.25
N LEU A 7 -7.18 11.74 8.35
CA LEU A 7 -6.60 11.53 7.02
C LEU A 7 -6.60 12.82 6.19
N VAL A 8 -7.68 13.60 6.23
CA VAL A 8 -7.74 14.89 5.52
C VAL A 8 -6.71 15.86 6.09
N VAL A 9 -6.58 15.96 7.42
CA VAL A 9 -5.58 16.83 8.07
C VAL A 9 -4.17 16.42 7.70
N VAL A 10 -3.86 15.12 7.72
CA VAL A 10 -2.55 14.60 7.30
C VAL A 10 -2.28 14.91 5.83
N LEU A 11 -3.26 14.71 4.95
CA LEU A 11 -3.13 15.02 3.53
C LEU A 11 -2.84 16.51 3.32
N LEU A 12 -3.58 17.37 4.03
CA LEU A 12 -3.44 18.82 3.94
C LEU A 12 -2.06 19.26 4.45
N ALA A 13 -1.58 18.70 5.56
CA ALA A 13 -0.24 18.95 6.08
C ALA A 13 0.85 18.54 5.06
N VAL A 14 0.72 17.36 4.44
CA VAL A 14 1.66 16.88 3.41
C VAL A 14 1.67 17.82 2.20
N VAL A 15 0.50 18.26 1.72
CA VAL A 15 0.40 19.20 0.59
C VAL A 15 1.04 20.54 0.94
N THR A 16 0.74 21.09 2.12
CA THR A 16 1.34 22.34 2.59
C THR A 16 2.86 22.23 2.69
N PHE A 17 3.39 21.14 3.25
CA PHE A 17 4.83 20.91 3.32
C PHE A 17 5.45 20.81 1.93
N ALA A 18 4.81 20.10 1.01
CA ALA A 18 5.28 19.98 -0.37
C ALA A 18 5.35 21.36 -1.04
N VAL A 19 4.30 22.19 -0.91
CA VAL A 19 4.29 23.54 -1.49
C VAL A 19 5.39 24.43 -0.92
N ILE A 20 5.58 24.42 0.41
CA ILE A 20 6.64 25.21 1.07
C ILE A 20 8.02 24.79 0.57
N LEU A 21 8.28 23.47 0.50
CA LEU A 21 9.52 22.93 -0.05
C LEU A 21 9.67 23.20 -1.55
N GLY A 22 8.57 23.37 -2.30
CA GLY A 22 8.61 23.65 -3.73
C GLY A 22 8.94 25.08 -4.09
N ILE A 23 8.55 26.04 -3.25
CA ILE A 23 8.80 27.46 -3.48
C ILE A 23 10.27 27.80 -3.21
N ASP A 24 10.83 27.28 -2.12
CA ASP A 24 12.17 27.66 -1.67
C ASP A 24 13.30 26.88 -2.37
N ASN A 25 12.95 25.77 -3.03
CA ASN A 25 13.92 24.76 -3.49
C ASN A 25 13.86 24.54 -5.01
N GLN A 26 13.62 25.62 -5.75
CA GLN A 26 13.62 25.65 -7.22
C GLN A 26 15.02 25.69 -7.84
N THR A 27 16.07 25.81 -7.03
CA THR A 27 17.44 25.76 -7.52
C THR A 27 17.71 24.39 -8.16
N PRO A 28 18.11 24.35 -9.44
CA PRO A 28 18.38 23.10 -10.12
C PRO A 28 19.57 22.41 -9.45
N MET A 29 19.38 21.13 -9.08
CA MET A 29 20.41 20.34 -8.44
C MET A 29 20.61 19.01 -9.18
N THR A 30 21.85 18.55 -9.24
CA THR A 30 22.17 17.22 -9.74
C THR A 30 22.25 16.24 -8.58
N VAL A 31 21.54 15.12 -8.69
CA VAL A 31 21.66 14.02 -7.74
C VAL A 31 22.63 13.00 -8.32
N ARG A 32 23.74 12.73 -7.61
CA ARG A 32 24.71 11.72 -8.01
C ARG A 32 24.39 10.41 -7.29
N PHE A 33 24.04 9.37 -8.05
CA PHE A 33 23.83 8.02 -7.53
C PHE A 33 24.94 7.10 -8.02
N LEU A 34 25.76 6.58 -7.10
CA LEU A 34 26.98 5.83 -7.37
C LEU A 34 27.91 6.58 -8.36
N ASN A 35 27.82 6.25 -9.66
CA ASN A 35 28.60 6.84 -10.75
C ASN A 35 27.74 7.49 -11.84
N ARG A 36 26.41 7.56 -11.67
CA ARG A 36 25.52 8.26 -12.60
C ARG A 36 25.10 9.60 -12.04
N VAL A 37 25.30 10.64 -12.84
CA VAL A 37 24.75 11.97 -12.60
C VAL A 37 23.37 12.00 -13.23
N SER A 38 22.38 12.37 -12.42
CA SER A 38 21.02 12.56 -12.90
C SER A 38 20.86 13.92 -13.61
N PRO A 39 19.84 14.06 -14.49
CA PRO A 39 19.52 15.35 -15.11
C PRO A 39 19.27 16.44 -14.06
N GLU A 40 19.62 17.68 -14.41
CA GLU A 40 19.42 18.86 -13.56
C GLU A 40 17.96 19.17 -13.38
N TRP A 41 17.38 18.74 -12.26
CA TRP A 41 16.02 19.06 -11.87
C TRP A 41 15.99 19.76 -10.51
N PRO A 42 14.97 20.61 -10.26
CA PRO A 42 14.75 21.18 -8.94
C PRO A 42 14.67 20.10 -7.87
N ALA A 43 15.17 20.42 -6.66
CA ALA A 43 15.11 19.53 -5.51
C ALA A 43 13.69 19.04 -5.23
N PHE A 44 12.72 19.94 -5.39
CA PHE A 44 11.31 19.65 -5.27
C PHE A 44 10.82 18.53 -6.20
N SER A 45 11.25 18.51 -7.46
CA SER A 45 10.84 17.48 -8.43
C SER A 45 11.32 16.10 -8.01
N TRP A 46 12.54 16.00 -7.47
CA TRP A 46 13.08 14.75 -6.92
C TRP A 46 12.28 14.27 -5.70
N LEU A 47 11.95 15.18 -4.79
CA LEU A 47 11.12 14.89 -3.62
C LEU A 47 9.71 14.41 -4.03
N CYS A 48 9.08 15.09 -4.99
CA CYS A 48 7.78 14.71 -5.54
C CYS A 48 7.82 13.33 -6.20
N ALA A 49 8.86 13.04 -6.99
CA ALA A 49 9.03 11.74 -7.62
C ALA A 49 9.22 10.62 -6.59
N ALA A 50 10.04 10.85 -5.56
CA ALA A 50 10.27 9.87 -4.49
C ALA A 50 9.00 9.63 -3.67
N PHE A 51 8.28 10.70 -3.29
CA PHE A 51 7.07 10.60 -2.51
C PHE A 51 5.92 9.96 -3.31
N GLY A 52 5.72 10.41 -4.54
CA GLY A 52 4.74 9.83 -5.47
C GLY A 52 5.05 8.36 -5.78
N GLY A 53 6.31 8.04 -6.05
CA GLY A 53 6.77 6.67 -6.27
C GLY A 53 6.52 5.78 -5.04
N GLY A 54 6.91 6.24 -3.86
CA GLY A 54 6.66 5.53 -2.60
C GLY A 54 5.17 5.31 -2.31
N LEU A 55 4.33 6.31 -2.59
CA LEU A 55 2.89 6.21 -2.40
C LEU A 55 2.26 5.17 -3.35
N VAL A 56 2.60 5.20 -4.64
CA VAL A 56 2.12 4.21 -5.61
C VAL A 56 2.56 2.81 -5.18
N LEU A 57 3.82 2.64 -4.77
CA LEU A 57 4.37 1.36 -4.37
C LEU A 57 3.69 0.85 -3.08
N GLY A 58 3.49 1.72 -2.10
CA GLY A 58 2.78 1.40 -0.86
C GLY A 58 1.32 0.98 -1.10
N VAL A 59 0.59 1.68 -1.97
CA VAL A 59 -0.77 1.33 -2.37
C VAL A 59 -0.79 -0.01 -3.11
N ALA A 60 0.15 -0.24 -4.04
CA ALA A 60 0.26 -1.50 -4.77
C ALA A 60 0.50 -2.69 -3.81
N LEU A 61 1.39 -2.53 -2.83
CA LEU A 61 1.65 -3.56 -1.81
C LEU A 61 0.42 -3.82 -0.93
N CYS A 62 -0.29 -2.78 -0.49
CA CYS A 62 -1.52 -2.91 0.29
C CYS A 62 -2.63 -3.59 -0.51
N ALA A 63 -2.82 -3.22 -1.78
CA ALA A 63 -3.80 -3.84 -2.65
C ALA A 63 -3.47 -5.32 -2.87
N GLY A 64 -2.21 -5.63 -3.17
CA GLY A 64 -1.73 -7.00 -3.34
C GLY A 64 -1.93 -7.86 -2.09
N SER A 65 -1.63 -7.33 -0.89
CA SER A 65 -1.84 -8.05 0.37
C SER A 65 -3.32 -8.29 0.65
N LEU A 66 -4.20 -7.33 0.34
CA LEU A 66 -5.64 -7.48 0.49
C LEU A 66 -6.19 -8.57 -0.43
N VAL A 67 -5.77 -8.57 -1.70
CA VAL A 67 -6.15 -9.61 -2.68
C VAL A 67 -5.71 -10.98 -2.18
N ARG A 68 -4.44 -11.12 -1.76
CA ARG A 68 -3.91 -12.37 -1.22
C ARG A 68 -4.70 -12.84 0.01
N SER A 69 -5.03 -11.93 0.92
CA SER A 69 -5.84 -12.23 2.10
C SER A 69 -7.24 -12.73 1.72
N ARG A 70 -7.87 -12.14 0.71
CA ARG A 70 -9.19 -12.57 0.21
C ARG A 70 -9.14 -13.96 -0.42
N PHE A 71 -8.06 -14.28 -1.15
CA PHE A 71 -7.84 -15.62 -1.69
C PHE A 71 -7.69 -16.67 -0.58
N ASN A 72 -6.86 -16.38 0.42
CA ASN A 72 -6.67 -17.27 1.57
C ASN A 72 -7.98 -17.50 2.33
N GLN A 73 -8.80 -16.46 2.52
CA GLN A 73 -10.12 -16.60 3.14
C GLN A 73 -11.06 -17.52 2.34
N ARG A 74 -11.03 -17.44 1.00
CA ARG A 74 -11.85 -18.32 0.14
C ARG A 74 -11.37 -19.77 0.21
N LEU A 75 -10.06 -19.99 0.20
CA LEU A 75 -9.46 -21.32 0.36
C LEU A 75 -9.82 -21.91 1.72
N LEU A 76 -9.63 -21.15 2.80
CA LEU A 76 -9.91 -21.61 4.17
C LEU A 76 -11.40 -21.95 4.37
N ARG A 77 -12.32 -21.15 3.80
CA ARG A 77 -13.76 -21.45 3.81
C ARG A 77 -14.09 -22.78 3.12
N ARG A 78 -13.43 -23.10 2.00
CA ARG A 78 -13.61 -24.39 1.33
C ARG A 78 -13.12 -25.55 2.19
N SER A 79 -11.98 -25.37 2.86
CA SER A 79 -11.42 -26.38 3.78
C SER A 79 -12.32 -26.65 4.98
N LEU A 80 -12.99 -25.61 5.52
CA LEU A 80 -13.95 -25.78 6.62
C LEU A 80 -15.17 -26.60 6.19
N HIS A 81 -15.78 -26.28 5.03
CA HIS A 81 -16.92 -27.06 4.52
C HIS A 81 -16.58 -28.52 4.21
N GLN A 82 -15.37 -28.79 3.71
CA GLN A 82 -14.94 -30.18 3.50
C GLN A 82 -14.83 -30.96 4.82
N ARG A 83 -14.27 -30.34 5.86
CA ARG A 83 -14.16 -30.96 7.19
C ARG A 83 -15.52 -31.16 7.86
N GLU A 84 -16.45 -30.22 7.70
CA GLU A 84 -17.83 -30.37 8.18
C GLU A 84 -18.56 -31.52 7.48
N ALA A 85 -18.41 -31.65 6.15
CA ALA A 85 -19.00 -32.74 5.38
C ALA A 85 -18.41 -34.11 5.76
N GLU A 86 -17.12 -34.16 6.07
CA GLU A 86 -16.44 -35.38 6.52
C GLU A 86 -16.92 -35.82 7.90
N ILE A 87 -17.06 -34.89 8.85
CA ILE A 87 -17.65 -35.17 10.17
C ILE A 87 -19.10 -35.65 10.04
N GLY A 88 -19.89 -35.04 9.13
CA GLY A 88 -21.26 -35.49 8.85
C GLY A 88 -21.32 -36.94 8.36
N ARG A 89 -20.46 -37.29 7.40
CA ARG A 89 -20.37 -38.67 6.88
C ARG A 89 -19.94 -39.67 7.94
N LEU A 90 -18.95 -39.32 8.76
CA LEU A 90 -18.49 -40.20 9.85
C LEU A 90 -19.58 -40.42 10.89
N ARG A 91 -20.37 -39.39 11.20
CA ARG A 91 -21.51 -39.50 12.12
C ARG A 91 -22.63 -40.37 11.57
N ASP A 92 -22.97 -40.24 10.29
CA ASP A 92 -23.98 -41.10 9.65
C ASP A 92 -23.51 -42.56 9.63
N SER A 93 -22.23 -42.83 9.34
CA SER A 93 -21.68 -44.19 9.34
C SER A 93 -21.56 -44.87 10.72
N GLN A 94 -21.72 -44.13 11.81
CA GLN A 94 -21.74 -44.71 13.17
C GLN A 94 -23.17 -44.99 13.68
N HIS A 95 -24.21 -44.54 12.98
CA HIS A 95 -25.61 -44.74 13.36
C HIS A 95 -26.31 -45.87 12.58
N ASP A 96 -25.63 -46.49 11.62
CA ASP A 96 -25.99 -47.75 10.95
C ASP A 96 -25.27 -48.95 11.60
#